data_AF-A0A534BZS8-F1
#
_entry.id   AF-A0A534BZS8-F1
#
_cell.length_a   1.000
_cell.length_b   1.000
_cell.length_c   1.000
_cell.angle_alpha   90.00
_cell.angle_beta   90.00
_cell.angle_gamma   90.00
#
_symmetry.space_group_name_H-M   'P 1'
#
loop_
_entity.id
_entity.type
_entity.pdbx_description
1 polymer ?
#
loop_
_entity_poly.entity_id
_entity_poly.type
_entity_poly.pdbx_seq_one_letter_code
_entity_poly.pdbx_strand_id
1 'polypeptide(L)'
;MGFLLAKILFLLVLAAACGALFTYWWFRRHYEDVTLEYARSRDEWASWRRGFEARLAARPDVDLQPLREQLAAVEEAVRSIDVPIPERVDLASLHSRLDDIERRIGDIRPPEPADLKPTEQRLTAIEHALFPVQTRLDELESAVLAFQVPPPQAVDLSPVLERLGTLQSRLENPPAPKAAVREGSRNLLTHPGHGKPDDLTQIKGVPKVLERKLHRVGVFYFWQIAEWSHEDVKYVDRKLAAYRGRIERDAWVSQANDLAATPSAAHRPTEH
;
A
#
# COMPACT_ATOMS: atom_id res chain seq x y z
N MET A 1 -13.28 64.42 -6.88
CA MET A 1 -11.97 63.74 -6.93
C MET A 1 -11.57 63.08 -5.60
N GLY A 2 -11.52 63.80 -4.46
CA GLY A 2 -11.05 63.25 -3.18
C GLY A 2 -11.83 62.06 -2.60
N PHE A 3 -13.16 62.03 -2.74
CA PHE A 3 -14.01 60.94 -2.22
C PHE A 3 -13.73 59.58 -2.90
N LEU A 4 -13.41 59.61 -4.20
CA LEU A 4 -13.09 58.43 -5.00
C LEU A 4 -11.72 57.86 -4.61
N LEU A 5 -10.74 58.74 -4.38
CA LEU A 5 -9.41 58.40 -3.88
C LEU A 5 -9.46 57.77 -2.48
N ALA A 6 -10.24 58.34 -1.55
CA ALA A 6 -10.42 57.78 -0.22
C ALA A 6 -11.05 56.38 -0.24
N LYS A 7 -12.03 56.16 -1.14
CA LYS A 7 -12.70 54.86 -1.31
C LYS A 7 -11.78 53.79 -1.90
N ILE A 8 -10.94 54.16 -2.87
CA ILE A 8 -9.93 53.26 -3.44
C ILE A 8 -8.89 52.88 -2.37
N LEU A 9 -8.41 53.86 -1.60
CA LEU A 9 -7.44 53.60 -0.53
C LEU A 9 -8.01 52.69 0.56
N PHE A 10 -9.27 52.90 0.95
CA PHE A 10 -9.97 52.02 1.89
C PHE A 10 -10.10 50.58 1.37
N LEU A 11 -10.46 50.41 0.10
CA LEU A 11 -10.57 49.08 -0.52
C LEU A 11 -9.22 48.36 -0.62
N LEU A 12 -8.12 49.09 -0.86
CA LEU A 12 -6.77 48.53 -0.86
C LEU A 12 -6.35 48.04 0.53
N VAL A 13 -6.61 48.83 1.58
CA VAL A 13 -6.31 48.43 2.96
C VAL A 13 -7.17 47.24 3.39
N LEU A 14 -8.45 47.23 3.03
CA LEU A 14 -9.36 46.11 3.31
C LEU A 14 -8.90 44.83 2.61
N ALA A 15 -8.51 44.92 1.35
CA ALA A 15 -7.99 43.79 0.59
C ALA A 15 -6.69 43.23 1.19
N ALA A 16 -5.78 44.11 1.62
CA ALA A 16 -4.55 43.71 2.30
C ALA A 16 -4.84 43.01 3.64
N ALA A 17 -5.79 43.52 4.43
CA ALA A 17 -6.19 42.91 5.69
C ALA A 17 -6.86 41.54 5.48
N CYS A 18 -7.74 41.41 4.49
CA CYS A 18 -8.35 40.14 4.12
C CYS A 18 -7.32 39.12 3.62
N GLY A 19 -6.34 39.57 2.82
CA GLY A 19 -5.24 38.72 2.37
C GLY A 19 -4.39 38.20 3.53
N ALA A 20 -4.02 39.07 4.47
CA ALA A 20 -3.26 38.70 5.67
C ALA A 20 -4.04 37.75 6.59
N LEU A 21 -5.35 37.98 6.75
CA LEU A 21 -6.23 37.09 7.52
C LEU A 21 -6.40 35.74 6.83
N PHE A 22 -6.50 35.72 5.51
CA PHE A 22 -6.61 34.49 4.72
C PHE A 22 -5.33 33.68 4.77
N THR A 23 -4.15 34.30 4.57
CA THR A 23 -2.87 33.60 4.68
C THR A 23 -2.62 33.09 6.10
N TYR A 24 -2.95 33.89 7.12
CA TYR A 24 -2.86 33.47 8.53
C TYR A 24 -3.80 32.29 8.84
N TRP A 25 -5.05 32.36 8.39
CA TRP A 25 -6.04 31.30 8.59
C TRP A 25 -5.66 30.01 7.84
N TRP A 26 -5.23 30.14 6.59
CA TRP A 26 -4.79 29.04 5.74
C TRP A 26 -3.55 28.36 6.32
N PHE A 27 -2.55 29.14 6.75
CA PHE A 27 -1.35 28.64 7.40
C PHE A 27 -1.67 27.90 8.70
N ARG A 28 -2.59 28.44 9.52
CA ARG A 28 -3.01 27.81 10.78
C ARG A 28 -3.78 26.50 10.57
N ARG A 29 -4.49 26.32 9.45
CA ARG A 29 -5.33 25.14 9.20
C ARG A 29 -4.64 24.04 8.40
N HIS A 30 -3.56 24.36 7.68
CA HIS A 30 -2.83 23.41 6.83
C HIS A 30 -1.37 23.14 7.24
N TYR A 31 -0.93 23.62 8.40
CA TYR A 31 0.35 23.19 8.97
C TYR A 31 0.16 21.85 9.70
N GLU A 32 0.51 20.75 9.05
CA GLU A 32 0.85 19.52 9.76
C GLU A 32 2.21 19.74 10.43
N ASP A 33 2.25 19.64 11.75
CA ASP A 33 3.43 19.97 12.54
C ASP A 33 4.47 18.85 12.40
N VAL A 34 5.25 18.89 11.32
CA VAL A 34 6.33 17.92 11.02
C VAL A 34 7.33 17.81 12.18
N THR A 35 7.39 18.81 13.06
CA THR A 35 8.21 18.79 14.28
C THR A 35 7.75 17.75 15.31
N LEU A 36 6.43 17.53 15.44
CA LEU A 36 5.86 16.53 16.35
C LEU A 36 6.08 15.11 15.84
N GLU A 37 6.00 14.92 14.52
CA GLU A 37 6.28 13.64 13.87
C GLU A 37 7.77 13.31 13.92
N TYR A 38 8.64 14.32 13.75
CA TYR A 38 10.08 14.16 13.94
C TYR A 38 10.45 13.86 15.41
N ALA A 39 9.79 14.50 16.38
CA ALA A 39 10.01 14.22 17.80
C ALA A 39 9.58 12.80 18.17
N ARG A 40 8.42 12.34 17.68
CA ARG A 40 7.92 10.97 17.89
C ARG A 40 8.87 9.93 17.27
N SER A 41 9.30 10.16 16.04
CA SER A 41 10.28 9.31 15.35
C SER A 41 11.60 9.24 16.13
N ARG A 42 12.12 10.38 16.61
CA ARG A 42 13.35 10.41 17.43
C ARG A 42 13.23 9.59 18.72
N ASP A 43 12.09 9.67 19.41
CA ASP A 43 11.86 8.95 20.66
C ASP A 43 11.67 7.44 20.43
N GLU A 44 11.02 7.06 19.33
CA GLU A 44 10.92 5.67 18.85
C GLU A 44 12.31 5.09 18.57
N TRP A 45 13.15 5.82 17.85
CA TRP A 45 14.54 5.44 17.58
C TRP A 45 15.39 5.28 18.85
N ALA A 46 15.20 6.14 19.85
CA ALA A 46 15.89 6.05 21.13
C ALA A 46 15.43 4.85 21.97
N SER A 47 14.15 4.47 21.88
CA SER A 47 13.62 3.26 22.55
C SER A 47 14.18 1.98 21.92
N TRP A 48 14.23 1.93 20.59
CA TRP A 48 14.80 0.81 19.84
C TRP A 48 16.28 0.61 20.16
N ARG A 49 17.06 1.69 20.19
CA ARG A 49 18.50 1.65 20.50
C ARG A 49 18.76 1.10 21.90
N ARG A 50 18.05 1.59 22.92
CA ARG A 50 18.17 1.07 24.30
C ARG A 50 17.84 -0.42 24.40
N GLY A 51 16.81 -0.87 23.68
CA GLY A 51 16.46 -2.29 23.63
C GLY A 51 17.51 -3.14 22.90
N PHE A 52 18.19 -2.57 21.91
CA PHE A 52 19.29 -3.22 21.20
C PHE A 52 20.56 -3.30 22.06
N GLU A 53 20.94 -2.21 22.71
CA GLU A 53 22.08 -2.14 23.63
C GLU A 53 21.89 -3.09 24.83
N ALA A 54 20.68 -3.15 25.40
CA ALA A 54 20.36 -4.12 26.45
C ALA A 54 20.52 -5.57 25.98
N ARG A 55 20.14 -5.88 24.73
CA ARG A 55 20.35 -7.21 24.12
C ARG A 55 21.82 -7.51 23.85
N LEU A 56 22.63 -6.51 23.50
CA LEU A 56 24.08 -6.67 23.34
C LEU A 56 24.76 -6.90 24.69
N ALA A 57 24.37 -6.14 25.72
CA ALA A 57 24.89 -6.30 27.07
C ALA A 57 24.47 -7.63 27.72
N ALA A 58 23.33 -8.19 27.31
CA ALA A 58 22.83 -9.49 27.77
C ALA A 58 23.41 -10.69 26.99
N ARG A 59 24.28 -10.47 25.99
CA ARG A 59 24.95 -11.59 25.32
C ARG A 59 25.95 -12.22 26.30
N PRO A 60 25.93 -13.55 26.49
CA PRO A 60 26.98 -14.22 27.24
C PRO A 60 28.32 -13.97 26.54
N ASP A 61 29.36 -13.70 27.33
CA ASP A 61 30.71 -13.51 26.83
C ASP A 61 31.11 -14.78 26.06
N VAL A 62 31.52 -14.61 24.80
CA VAL A 62 31.84 -15.74 23.93
C VAL A 62 33.15 -16.32 24.44
N ASP A 63 33.12 -17.55 24.94
CA ASP A 63 34.31 -18.21 25.43
C ASP A 63 35.28 -18.49 24.27
N LEU A 64 36.35 -17.69 24.20
CA LEU A 64 37.42 -17.82 23.19
C LEU A 64 38.51 -18.80 23.63
N GLN A 65 38.42 -19.39 24.84
CA GLN A 65 39.37 -20.37 25.33
C GLN A 65 39.60 -21.54 24.36
N PRO A 66 38.58 -22.19 23.76
CA PRO A 66 38.81 -23.26 22.78
C PRO A 66 39.56 -22.78 21.54
N LEU A 67 39.38 -21.52 21.14
CA LEU A 67 40.05 -20.95 19.97
C LEU A 67 41.53 -20.61 20.29
N ARG A 68 41.81 -20.20 21.54
CA ARG A 68 43.18 -20.00 22.03
C ARG A 68 43.94 -21.31 22.17
N GLU A 69 43.27 -22.37 22.63
CA GLU A 69 43.84 -23.72 22.69
C GLU A 69 44.16 -24.27 21.30
N GLN A 70 43.26 -24.07 20.33
CA GLN A 70 43.53 -24.41 18.94
C GLN A 70 44.71 -23.63 18.36
N LEU A 71 44.80 -22.33 18.65
CA LEU A 71 45.91 -21.51 18.18
C LEU A 71 47.25 -21.97 18.79
N ALA A 72 47.27 -22.30 20.09
CA ALA A 72 48.45 -22.83 20.77
C ALA A 72 48.86 -24.20 20.21
N ALA A 73 47.90 -25.08 19.92
CA ALA A 73 48.17 -26.37 19.28
C ALA A 73 48.74 -26.20 17.87
N VAL A 74 48.24 -25.22 17.09
CA VAL A 74 48.79 -24.89 15.78
C VAL A 74 50.19 -24.28 15.89
N GLU A 75 50.42 -23.40 16.86
CA GLU A 75 51.73 -22.79 17.09
C GLU A 75 52.78 -23.83 17.47
N GLU A 76 52.42 -24.79 18.34
CA GLU A 76 53.29 -25.91 18.69
C GLU A 76 53.53 -26.84 17.49
N ALA A 77 52.49 -27.13 16.70
CA ALA A 77 52.62 -27.89 15.47
C ALA A 77 53.58 -27.21 14.49
N VAL A 78 53.47 -25.89 14.30
CA VAL A 78 54.38 -25.10 13.44
C VAL A 78 55.80 -25.09 14.00
N ARG A 79 55.97 -24.97 15.32
CA ARG A 79 57.29 -25.01 15.97
C ARG A 79 57.99 -26.37 15.82
N SER A 80 57.21 -27.45 15.73
CA SER A 80 57.71 -28.80 15.48
C SER A 80 58.08 -29.07 14.02
N ILE A 81 57.72 -28.16 13.10
CA ILE A 81 58.16 -28.24 11.71
C ILE A 81 59.62 -27.81 11.68
N ASP A 82 60.51 -28.81 11.71
CA ASP A 82 61.93 -28.62 11.44
C ASP A 82 62.10 -28.35 9.94
N VAL A 83 62.10 -27.07 9.57
CA VAL A 83 62.41 -26.64 8.20
C VAL A 83 63.93 -26.68 8.06
N PRO A 84 64.51 -27.61 7.28
CA PRO A 84 65.95 -27.63 7.09
C PRO A 84 66.36 -26.32 6.42
N ILE A 85 67.09 -25.46 7.14
CA ILE A 85 67.70 -24.26 6.58
C ILE A 85 68.84 -24.76 5.68
N PRO A 86 68.75 -24.63 4.34
CA PRO A 86 69.86 -25.04 3.50
C PRO A 86 71.07 -24.16 3.84
N GLU A 87 72.19 -24.79 4.14
CA GLU A 87 73.43 -24.16 4.60
C GLU A 87 73.98 -23.11 3.61
N ARG A 88 73.46 -23.08 2.38
CA ARG A 88 73.64 -21.99 1.41
C ARG A 88 72.35 -21.77 0.62
N VAL A 89 71.70 -20.64 0.84
CA VAL A 89 70.79 -20.10 -0.18
C VAL A 89 71.67 -19.68 -1.35
N ASP A 90 71.43 -20.24 -2.54
CA ASP A 90 72.17 -19.86 -3.74
C ASP A 90 71.78 -18.44 -4.17
N LEU A 91 72.50 -17.45 -3.63
CA LEU A 91 72.34 -16.04 -3.95
C LEU A 91 72.64 -15.74 -5.43
N ALA A 92 73.34 -16.63 -6.13
CA ALA A 92 73.59 -16.48 -7.57
C ALA A 92 72.31 -16.75 -8.37
N SER A 93 71.52 -17.75 -7.97
CA SER A 93 70.19 -18.00 -8.57
C SER A 93 69.24 -16.82 -8.29
N LEU A 94 69.26 -16.27 -7.07
CA LEU A 94 68.46 -15.08 -6.75
C LEU A 94 68.91 -13.83 -7.51
N HIS A 95 70.22 -13.61 -7.69
CA HIS A 95 70.73 -12.53 -8.54
C HIS A 95 70.29 -12.70 -9.99
N SER A 96 70.40 -13.91 -10.54
CA SER A 96 69.95 -14.18 -11.91
C SER A 96 68.44 -13.93 -12.08
N ARG A 97 67.63 -14.23 -11.06
CA ARG A 97 66.19 -13.91 -11.07
C ARG A 97 65.94 -12.40 -10.95
N LEU A 98 66.76 -11.69 -10.18
CA LEU A 98 66.67 -10.23 -10.05
C LEU A 98 67.03 -9.55 -11.38
N ASP A 99 68.09 -9.98 -12.05
CA ASP A 99 68.52 -9.49 -13.36
C ASP A 99 67.48 -9.76 -14.46
N ASP A 100 66.77 -10.90 -14.37
CA ASP A 100 65.65 -11.23 -15.25
C ASP A 100 64.45 -10.30 -14.99
N ILE A 101 64.13 -10.04 -13.72
CA ILE A 101 63.07 -9.09 -13.35
C ILE A 101 63.43 -7.68 -13.81
N GLU A 102 64.67 -7.23 -13.64
CA GLU A 102 65.13 -5.90 -14.03
C GLU A 102 65.07 -5.71 -15.55
N ARG A 103 65.49 -6.71 -16.33
CA ARG A 103 65.29 -6.71 -17.79
C ARG A 103 63.82 -6.65 -18.17
N ARG A 104 62.99 -7.49 -17.54
CA ARG A 104 61.55 -7.52 -17.81
C ARG A 104 60.88 -6.20 -17.48
N ILE A 105 61.32 -5.49 -16.43
CA ILE A 105 60.83 -4.15 -16.09
C ILE A 105 61.33 -3.11 -17.09
N GLY A 106 62.58 -3.20 -17.54
CA GLY A 106 63.12 -2.33 -18.60
C GLY A 106 62.37 -2.46 -19.93
N ASP A 107 61.85 -3.65 -20.23
CA ASP A 107 61.01 -3.93 -21.40
C ASP A 107 59.55 -3.45 -21.25
N ILE A 108 59.13 -3.04 -20.04
CA ILE A 108 57.81 -2.43 -19.84
C ILE A 108 57.84 -1.01 -20.41
N ARG A 109 57.39 -0.89 -21.65
CA ARG A 109 57.09 0.41 -22.26
C ARG A 109 55.90 1.04 -21.50
N PRO A 110 56.04 2.24 -20.90
CA PRO A 110 54.91 2.91 -20.30
C PRO A 110 53.85 3.18 -21.37
N PRO A 111 52.54 3.04 -21.06
CA PRO A 111 51.49 3.31 -22.03
C PRO A 111 51.62 4.77 -22.52
N GLU A 112 51.51 4.98 -23.83
CA GLU A 112 51.50 6.34 -24.38
C GLU A 112 50.39 7.16 -23.72
N PRO A 113 50.64 8.45 -23.37
CA PRO A 113 49.63 9.29 -22.77
C PRO A 113 48.41 9.31 -23.69
N ALA A 114 47.27 8.85 -23.17
CA ALA A 114 46.03 8.76 -23.93
C ALA A 114 45.71 10.12 -24.57
N ASP A 115 45.38 10.13 -25.87
CA ASP A 115 45.03 11.36 -26.58
C ASP A 115 43.70 11.89 -26.05
N LEU A 116 43.76 12.96 -25.24
CA LEU A 116 42.59 13.57 -24.60
C LEU A 116 41.83 14.52 -25.52
N LYS A 117 42.38 14.84 -26.71
CA LYS A 117 41.76 15.77 -27.67
C LYS A 117 40.32 15.41 -28.05
N PRO A 118 39.95 14.13 -28.28
CA PRO A 118 38.56 13.77 -28.58
C PRO A 118 37.62 14.06 -27.41
N THR A 119 38.10 13.91 -26.17
CA THR A 119 37.31 14.18 -24.96
C THR A 119 37.12 15.68 -24.77
N GLU A 120 38.15 16.48 -25.00
CA GLU A 120 38.07 17.94 -24.97
C GLU A 120 37.10 18.47 -26.03
N GLN A 121 37.18 17.95 -27.26
CA GLN A 121 36.25 18.31 -28.34
C GLN A 121 34.79 17.98 -27.99
N ARG A 122 34.56 16.84 -27.34
CA ARG A 122 33.22 16.46 -26.88
C ARG A 122 32.71 17.36 -25.75
N LEU A 123 33.58 17.77 -24.82
CA LEU A 123 33.22 18.68 -23.75
C LEU A 123 32.81 20.05 -24.30
N THR A 124 33.59 20.60 -25.22
CA THR A 124 33.26 21.86 -25.90
C THR A 124 31.95 21.75 -26.69
N ALA A 125 31.71 20.63 -27.38
CA ALA A 125 30.44 20.41 -28.09
C ALA A 125 29.23 20.37 -27.13
N ILE A 126 29.39 19.80 -25.93
CA ILE A 126 28.35 19.78 -24.90
C ILE A 126 28.09 21.19 -24.35
N GLU A 127 29.15 21.97 -24.09
CA GLU A 127 29.03 23.36 -23.63
C GLU A 127 28.26 24.22 -24.63
N HIS A 128 28.55 24.09 -25.92
CA HIS A 128 27.80 24.78 -26.97
C HIS A 128 26.34 24.32 -27.08
N ALA A 129 26.05 23.05 -26.80
CA ALA A 129 24.69 22.52 -26.82
C ALA A 129 23.86 22.96 -25.59
N LEU A 130 24.51 23.38 -24.51
CA LEU A 130 23.84 23.85 -23.29
C LEU A 130 23.26 25.27 -23.46
N PHE A 131 23.92 26.11 -24.26
CA PHE A 131 23.54 27.51 -24.43
C PHE A 131 22.10 27.72 -24.96
N PRO A 132 21.64 27.01 -26.01
CA PRO A 132 20.25 27.13 -26.50
C PRO A 132 19.20 26.65 -25.48
N VAL A 133 19.56 25.68 -24.63
CA VAL A 133 18.65 25.16 -23.60
C VAL A 133 18.43 26.19 -22.51
N GLN A 134 19.50 26.89 -22.11
CA GLN A 134 19.41 27.99 -21.15
C GLN A 134 18.53 29.13 -21.68
N THR A 135 18.74 29.56 -22.94
CA THR A 135 17.92 30.62 -23.54
C THR A 135 16.43 30.27 -23.59
N ARG A 136 16.09 29.00 -23.92
CA ARG A 136 14.69 28.55 -23.91
C ARG A 136 14.09 28.52 -22.50
N LEU A 137 14.91 28.26 -21.48
CA LEU A 137 14.47 28.28 -20.10
C LEU A 137 14.10 29.72 -19.68
N ASP A 138 14.95 30.70 -20.04
CA ASP A 138 14.72 32.11 -19.76
C ASP A 138 13.49 32.66 -20.50
N GLU A 139 13.29 32.23 -21.75
CA GLU A 139 12.09 32.56 -22.53
C GLU A 139 10.81 31.97 -21.90
N LEU A 140 10.86 30.72 -21.42
CA LEU A 140 9.76 30.07 -20.72
C LEU A 140 9.46 30.76 -19.38
N GLU A 141 10.49 31.10 -18.61
CA GLU A 141 10.33 31.80 -17.34
C GLU A 141 9.69 33.17 -17.56
N SER A 142 10.17 33.92 -18.56
CA SER A 142 9.59 35.20 -18.95
C SER A 142 8.14 35.07 -19.42
N ALA A 143 7.82 34.02 -20.19
CA ALA A 143 6.46 33.74 -20.66
C ALA A 143 5.50 33.36 -19.52
N VAL A 144 5.98 32.60 -18.54
CA VAL A 144 5.21 32.23 -17.33
C VAL A 144 4.96 33.45 -16.46
N LEU A 145 5.96 34.31 -16.27
CA LEU A 145 5.81 35.56 -15.51
C LEU A 145 4.85 36.55 -16.20
N ALA A 146 4.81 36.56 -17.53
CA ALA A 146 3.86 37.35 -18.31
C ALA A 146 2.42 36.79 -18.27
N PHE A 147 2.25 35.53 -17.85
CA PHE A 147 0.95 34.88 -17.78
C PHE A 147 0.17 35.34 -16.53
N GLN A 148 -0.55 36.46 -16.64
CA GLN A 148 -1.53 36.84 -15.63
C GLN A 148 -2.76 35.94 -15.74
N VAL A 149 -2.86 34.98 -14.82
CA VAL A 149 -4.09 34.21 -14.61
C VAL A 149 -5.19 35.19 -14.17
N PRO A 150 -6.29 35.35 -14.93
CA PRO A 150 -7.39 36.19 -14.48
C PRO A 150 -7.89 35.67 -13.13
N PRO A 151 -8.26 36.56 -12.19
CA PRO A 151 -8.74 36.12 -10.88
C PRO A 151 -9.85 35.11 -11.09
N PRO A 152 -9.82 33.95 -10.40
CA PRO A 152 -10.80 32.90 -10.59
C PRO A 152 -12.18 33.53 -10.38
N GLN A 153 -12.96 33.61 -11.46
CA GLN A 153 -14.38 33.87 -11.33
C GLN A 153 -14.90 32.81 -10.38
N ALA A 154 -15.43 33.23 -9.24
CA ALA A 154 -15.93 32.33 -8.22
C ALA A 154 -17.03 31.47 -8.84
N VAL A 155 -16.65 30.29 -9.33
CA VAL A 155 -17.58 29.27 -9.76
C VAL A 155 -18.35 28.90 -8.51
N ASP A 156 -19.67 29.11 -8.52
CA ASP A 156 -20.52 28.76 -7.40
C ASP A 156 -20.51 27.23 -7.24
N LEU A 157 -19.74 26.76 -6.26
CA LEU A 157 -19.61 25.34 -5.92
C LEU A 157 -20.70 24.88 -4.95
N SER A 158 -21.60 25.76 -4.50
CA SER A 158 -22.71 25.41 -3.61
C SER A 158 -23.55 24.24 -4.12
N PRO A 159 -23.92 24.18 -5.42
CA PRO A 159 -24.68 23.05 -5.97
C PRO A 159 -23.91 21.72 -5.93
N VAL A 160 -22.58 21.78 -6.05
CA VAL A 160 -21.71 20.61 -6.00
C VAL A 160 -21.54 20.13 -4.56
N LEU A 161 -21.36 21.07 -3.62
CA LEU A 161 -21.26 20.78 -2.19
C LEU A 161 -22.55 20.16 -1.63
N GLU A 162 -23.72 20.64 -2.04
CA GLU A 162 -25.01 20.03 -1.68
C GLU A 162 -25.13 18.59 -2.21
N ARG A 163 -24.73 18.37 -3.48
CA ARG A 163 -24.71 17.03 -4.07
C ARG A 163 -23.73 16.10 -3.34
N LEU A 164 -22.56 16.59 -2.95
CA LEU A 164 -21.60 15.80 -2.18
C LEU A 164 -22.12 15.48 -0.78
N GLY A 165 -22.79 16.42 -0.10
CA GLY A 165 -23.41 16.17 1.20
C GLY A 165 -24.53 15.13 1.15
N THR A 166 -25.34 15.14 0.09
CA THR A 166 -26.39 14.11 -0.12
C THR A 166 -25.80 12.74 -0.45
N LEU A 167 -24.70 12.68 -1.20
CA LEU A 167 -23.97 11.44 -1.47
C LEU A 167 -23.27 10.89 -0.23
N GLN A 168 -22.65 11.76 0.57
CA GLN A 168 -22.03 11.39 1.84
C GLN A 168 -23.05 10.80 2.80
N SER A 169 -24.23 11.43 2.94
CA SER A 169 -25.33 10.91 3.76
C SER A 169 -25.81 9.53 3.28
N ARG A 170 -25.83 9.29 1.97
CA ARG A 170 -26.17 7.97 1.38
C ARG A 170 -25.08 6.91 1.57
N LEU A 171 -23.82 7.31 1.64
CA LEU A 171 -22.70 6.42 1.93
C LEU A 171 -22.67 6.02 3.41
N GLU A 172 -22.98 6.97 4.29
CA GLU A 172 -22.94 6.79 5.75
C GLU A 172 -24.16 6.03 6.28
N ASN A 173 -25.32 6.21 5.65
CA ASN A 173 -26.51 5.42 5.93
C ASN A 173 -27.18 4.96 4.63
N PRO A 174 -26.66 3.91 3.98
CA PRO A 174 -27.25 3.40 2.75
C PRO A 174 -28.68 2.94 3.07
N PRO A 175 -29.71 3.40 2.33
CA PRO A 175 -31.06 2.87 2.49
C PRO A 175 -30.97 1.35 2.28
N ALA A 176 -31.44 0.59 3.27
CA ALA A 176 -31.44 -0.86 3.18
C ALA A 176 -32.12 -1.25 1.86
N PRO A 177 -31.45 -2.01 0.98
CA PRO A 177 -32.08 -2.46 -0.25
C PRO A 177 -33.31 -3.26 0.14
N LYS A 178 -34.50 -2.73 -0.16
CA LYS A 178 -35.76 -3.46 0.04
C LYS A 178 -35.63 -4.77 -0.72
N ALA A 179 -35.80 -5.90 -0.03
CA ALA A 179 -35.77 -7.19 -0.69
C ALA A 179 -36.86 -7.23 -1.76
N ALA A 180 -36.44 -7.23 -3.02
CA ALA A 180 -37.34 -7.38 -4.14
C ALA A 180 -37.46 -8.88 -4.47
N VAL A 181 -38.68 -9.30 -4.78
CA VAL A 181 -38.92 -10.64 -5.33
C VAL A 181 -38.30 -10.69 -6.73
N ARG A 182 -37.53 -11.76 -7.01
CA ARG A 182 -36.90 -11.97 -8.31
C ARG A 182 -37.96 -12.18 -9.39
N GLU A 183 -37.73 -11.60 -10.56
CA GLU A 183 -38.62 -11.73 -11.72
C GLU A 183 -38.89 -13.21 -12.07
N GLY A 184 -40.17 -13.56 -12.23
CA GLY A 184 -40.61 -14.93 -12.52
C GLY A 184 -40.58 -15.90 -11.34
N SER A 185 -40.41 -15.41 -10.11
CA SER A 185 -40.48 -16.19 -8.88
C SER A 185 -41.53 -15.60 -7.94
N ARG A 186 -42.19 -16.43 -7.12
CA ARG A 186 -43.17 -15.98 -6.13
C ARG A 186 -42.54 -15.41 -4.86
N ASN A 187 -41.50 -16.05 -4.32
CA ASN A 187 -40.95 -15.69 -3.00
C ASN A 187 -39.42 -15.72 -2.90
N LEU A 188 -38.67 -15.92 -4.00
CA LEU A 188 -37.21 -15.79 -4.01
C LEU A 188 -36.81 -14.32 -4.00
N LEU A 189 -35.94 -13.95 -3.08
CA LEU A 189 -35.50 -12.58 -2.85
C LEU A 189 -34.16 -12.29 -3.54
N THR A 190 -33.88 -11.04 -3.84
CA THR A 190 -32.55 -10.63 -4.32
C THR A 190 -31.50 -10.61 -3.21
N HIS A 191 -31.90 -10.25 -1.99
CA HIS A 191 -31.08 -10.11 -0.78
C HIS A 191 -31.94 -10.34 0.48
N PRO A 192 -31.34 -10.59 1.67
CA PRO A 192 -32.10 -10.73 2.90
C PRO A 192 -32.57 -9.37 3.43
N GLY A 193 -33.86 -9.05 3.22
CA GLY A 193 -34.46 -7.76 3.61
C GLY A 193 -35.51 -7.82 4.71
N HIS A 194 -35.72 -8.99 5.31
CA HIS A 194 -36.69 -9.22 6.39
C HIS A 194 -35.98 -9.63 7.70
N GLY A 195 -34.91 -8.89 8.03
CA GLY A 195 -34.08 -9.17 9.21
C GLY A 195 -32.93 -10.15 8.92
N LYS A 196 -32.34 -10.69 10.00
CA LYS A 196 -31.21 -11.63 9.93
C LYS A 196 -31.63 -12.92 9.19
N PRO A 197 -30.87 -13.39 8.18
CA PRO A 197 -31.12 -14.68 7.53
C PRO A 197 -31.19 -15.82 8.53
N ASP A 198 -32.07 -16.79 8.27
CA ASP A 198 -32.15 -18.01 9.06
C ASP A 198 -30.99 -18.96 8.73
N ASP A 199 -30.60 -19.79 9.69
CA ASP A 199 -29.58 -20.82 9.45
C ASP A 199 -30.22 -22.05 8.79
N LEU A 200 -30.22 -22.09 7.46
CA LEU A 200 -30.84 -23.17 6.70
C LEU A 200 -30.17 -24.54 6.95
N THR A 201 -29.00 -24.57 7.59
CA THR A 201 -28.35 -25.84 7.97
C THR A 201 -29.07 -26.60 9.06
N GLN A 202 -30.04 -25.98 9.75
CA GLN A 202 -30.93 -26.67 10.68
C GLN A 202 -31.88 -27.66 10.00
N ILE A 203 -32.12 -27.51 8.69
CA ILE A 203 -32.89 -28.49 7.90
C ILE A 203 -31.99 -29.68 7.59
N LYS A 204 -32.44 -30.88 7.97
CA LYS A 204 -31.71 -32.13 7.71
C LYS A 204 -31.51 -32.32 6.21
N GLY A 205 -30.27 -32.54 5.80
CA GLY A 205 -29.89 -32.71 4.39
C GLY A 205 -29.41 -31.42 3.70
N VAL A 206 -29.40 -30.28 4.40
CA VAL A 206 -28.84 -29.00 3.92
C VAL A 206 -27.45 -28.73 4.53
N PRO A 207 -26.35 -29.18 3.89
CA PRO A 207 -25.00 -28.78 4.33
C PRO A 207 -24.74 -27.29 4.04
N LYS A 208 -23.75 -26.69 4.72
CA LYS A 208 -23.34 -25.26 4.53
C LYS A 208 -23.10 -24.88 3.06
N VAL A 209 -22.60 -25.81 2.25
CA VAL A 209 -22.39 -25.59 0.81
C VAL A 209 -23.71 -25.41 0.06
N LEU A 210 -24.75 -26.14 0.46
CA LEU A 210 -26.08 -26.11 -0.15
C LEU A 210 -26.86 -24.88 0.30
N GLU A 211 -26.77 -24.50 1.57
CA GLU A 211 -27.27 -23.21 2.07
C GLU A 211 -26.70 -22.05 1.25
N ARG A 212 -25.38 -21.99 1.02
CA ARG A 212 -24.79 -20.95 0.15
C ARG A 212 -25.37 -20.94 -1.27
N LYS A 213 -25.74 -22.10 -1.81
CA LYS A 213 -26.42 -22.18 -3.13
C LYS A 213 -27.84 -21.64 -3.03
N LEU A 214 -28.59 -21.99 -1.98
CA LEU A 214 -29.94 -21.50 -1.71
C LEU A 214 -29.97 -19.97 -1.56
N HIS A 215 -29.03 -19.39 -0.80
CA HIS A 215 -28.85 -17.94 -0.70
C HIS A 215 -28.64 -17.28 -2.06
N ARG A 216 -27.85 -17.89 -2.96
CA ARG A 216 -27.68 -17.36 -4.33
C ARG A 216 -28.92 -17.48 -5.21
N VAL A 217 -29.77 -18.47 -4.97
CA VAL A 217 -31.06 -18.61 -5.67
C VAL A 217 -32.07 -17.58 -5.15
N GLY A 218 -31.91 -17.12 -3.91
CA GLY A 218 -32.76 -16.11 -3.27
C GLY A 218 -33.54 -16.61 -2.05
N VAL A 219 -33.10 -17.73 -1.45
CA VAL A 219 -33.74 -18.36 -0.29
C VAL A 219 -32.87 -18.08 0.92
N PHE A 220 -33.37 -17.30 1.87
CA PHE A 220 -32.67 -16.81 3.07
C PHE A 220 -33.37 -17.15 4.38
N TYR A 221 -34.64 -17.53 4.33
CA TYR A 221 -35.49 -17.70 5.51
C TYR A 221 -36.28 -19.02 5.48
N PHE A 222 -36.64 -19.57 6.64
CA PHE A 222 -37.42 -20.80 6.74
C PHE A 222 -38.84 -20.64 6.18
N TRP A 223 -39.48 -19.50 6.40
CA TRP A 223 -40.83 -19.23 5.90
C TRP A 223 -40.91 -19.30 4.36
N GLN A 224 -39.83 -18.92 3.65
CA GLN A 224 -39.79 -19.03 2.18
C GLN A 224 -39.89 -20.50 1.73
N ILE A 225 -39.24 -21.41 2.45
CA ILE A 225 -39.23 -22.85 2.15
C ILE A 225 -40.55 -23.49 2.59
N ALA A 226 -41.08 -23.06 3.74
CA ALA A 226 -42.35 -23.53 4.29
C ALA A 226 -43.54 -23.27 3.34
N GLU A 227 -43.47 -22.20 2.55
CA GLU A 227 -44.50 -21.79 1.58
C GLU A 227 -44.34 -22.38 0.18
N TRP A 228 -43.32 -23.22 -0.05
CA TRP A 228 -43.11 -23.79 -1.38
C TRP A 228 -44.26 -24.72 -1.77
N SER A 229 -44.88 -24.40 -2.91
CA SER A 229 -45.74 -25.34 -3.63
C SER A 229 -44.91 -26.41 -4.34
N HIS A 230 -45.56 -27.47 -4.83
CA HIS A 230 -44.90 -28.47 -5.67
C HIS A 230 -44.21 -27.87 -6.91
N GLU A 231 -44.72 -26.76 -7.44
CA GLU A 231 -44.10 -26.06 -8.58
C GLU A 231 -42.83 -25.32 -8.17
N ASP A 232 -42.84 -24.67 -6.99
CA ASP A 232 -41.69 -23.96 -6.44
C ASP A 232 -40.57 -24.93 -6.08
N VAL A 233 -40.92 -26.08 -5.48
CA VAL A 233 -39.98 -27.18 -5.22
C VAL A 233 -39.30 -27.60 -6.53
N LYS A 234 -40.06 -27.89 -7.59
CA LYS A 234 -39.50 -28.26 -8.90
C LYS A 234 -38.65 -27.15 -9.49
N TYR A 235 -39.04 -25.89 -9.33
CA TYR A 235 -38.28 -24.74 -9.82
C TYR A 235 -36.92 -24.63 -9.15
N VAL A 236 -36.89 -24.64 -7.81
CA VAL A 236 -35.67 -24.53 -7.01
C VAL A 236 -34.79 -25.77 -7.21
N ASP A 237 -35.38 -26.97 -7.24
CA ASP A 237 -34.65 -28.22 -7.45
C ASP A 237 -33.87 -28.21 -8.77
N ARG A 238 -34.49 -27.72 -9.86
CA ARG A 238 -33.79 -27.57 -11.16
C ARG A 238 -32.56 -26.67 -11.06
N LYS A 239 -32.58 -25.65 -10.21
CA LYS A 239 -31.46 -24.70 -9.99
C LYS A 239 -30.34 -25.28 -9.12
N LEU A 240 -30.60 -26.35 -8.34
CA LEU A 240 -29.62 -26.95 -7.43
C LEU A 240 -28.66 -27.97 -8.09
N ALA A 241 -28.84 -28.24 -9.39
CA ALA A 241 -27.99 -29.10 -10.24
C ALA A 241 -27.60 -30.44 -9.59
N ALA A 242 -26.45 -30.51 -8.92
CA ALA A 242 -25.90 -31.71 -8.27
C ALA A 242 -26.67 -32.18 -7.02
N TYR A 243 -27.63 -31.39 -6.51
CA TYR A 243 -28.39 -31.70 -5.30
C TYR A 243 -29.90 -31.92 -5.57
N ARG A 244 -30.25 -32.27 -6.81
CA ARG A 244 -31.63 -32.53 -7.24
C ARG A 244 -32.29 -33.66 -6.45
N GLY A 245 -33.60 -33.54 -6.25
CA GLY A 245 -34.47 -34.50 -5.56
C GLY A 245 -34.37 -34.49 -4.02
N ARG A 246 -33.49 -33.67 -3.44
CA ARG A 246 -33.29 -33.66 -1.98
C ARG A 246 -34.40 -32.93 -1.22
N ILE A 247 -34.99 -31.91 -1.83
CA ILE A 247 -36.06 -31.11 -1.20
C ILE A 247 -37.24 -32.01 -0.79
N GLU A 248 -37.65 -32.93 -1.68
CA GLU A 248 -38.75 -33.87 -1.42
C GLU A 248 -38.29 -35.07 -0.57
N ARG A 249 -37.16 -35.71 -0.93
CA ARG A 249 -36.66 -36.91 -0.23
C ARG A 249 -36.38 -36.65 1.25
N ASP A 250 -35.80 -35.50 1.57
CA ASP A 250 -35.45 -35.11 2.92
C ASP A 250 -36.56 -34.25 3.56
N ALA A 251 -37.73 -34.12 2.93
CA ALA A 251 -38.92 -33.43 3.46
C ALA A 251 -38.67 -32.00 3.98
N TRP A 252 -37.91 -31.19 3.23
CA TRP A 252 -37.48 -29.86 3.68
C TRP A 252 -38.64 -28.91 3.98
N VAL A 253 -39.72 -28.95 3.21
CA VAL A 253 -40.90 -28.09 3.39
C VAL A 253 -41.54 -28.33 4.76
N SER A 254 -41.67 -29.60 5.18
CA SER A 254 -42.22 -29.93 6.50
C SER A 254 -41.32 -29.44 7.63
N GLN A 255 -40.00 -29.67 7.52
CA GLN A 255 -39.05 -29.22 8.53
C GLN A 255 -38.97 -27.68 8.62
N ALA A 256 -39.05 -27.00 7.48
CA ALA A 256 -39.05 -25.55 7.44
C ALA A 256 -40.31 -24.95 8.08
N ASN A 257 -41.47 -25.62 7.96
CA ASN A 257 -42.68 -25.22 8.68
C ASN A 257 -42.47 -25.27 10.20
N ASP A 258 -41.90 -26.36 10.72
CA ASP A 258 -41.63 -26.51 12.15
C ASP A 258 -40.62 -25.45 12.66
N LEU A 259 -39.56 -25.19 11.88
CA LEU A 259 -38.53 -24.22 12.21
C LEU A 259 -39.05 -22.77 12.13
N ALA A 260 -39.88 -22.45 11.14
CA ALA A 260 -40.49 -21.13 11.00
C ALA A 260 -41.45 -20.77 12.14
N ALA A 261 -42.04 -21.78 12.81
CA ALA A 261 -42.89 -21.58 13.98
C ALA A 261 -42.11 -21.27 15.28
N THR A 262 -40.78 -21.41 15.26
CA THR A 262 -39.94 -21.17 16.45
C THR A 262 -39.69 -19.66 16.63
N PRO A 263 -39.73 -19.10 17.85
CA PRO A 263 -39.54 -17.66 18.09
C PRO A 263 -38.20 -17.08 17.61
N SER A 264 -37.19 -17.94 17.40
CA SER A 264 -35.87 -17.54 16.93
C SER A 264 -35.78 -17.37 15.40
N ALA A 265 -36.80 -17.80 14.65
CA ALA A 265 -36.82 -17.71 13.19
C ALA A 265 -37.23 -16.31 12.71
N ALA A 266 -36.75 -15.93 11.54
CA ALA A 266 -37.22 -14.73 10.86
C ALA A 266 -38.72 -14.85 10.58
N HIS A 267 -39.47 -13.80 10.91
CA HIS A 267 -40.91 -13.79 10.73
C HIS A 267 -41.25 -13.45 9.28
N ARG A 268 -42.29 -14.10 8.75
CA ARG A 268 -42.86 -13.72 7.45
C ARG A 268 -43.36 -12.27 7.55
N PRO A 269 -43.02 -11.39 6.59
CA PRO A 269 -43.57 -10.04 6.56
C PRO A 269 -45.10 -10.11 6.44
N THR A 270 -45.81 -9.44 7.35
CA THR A 270 -47.26 -9.24 7.26
C THR A 270 -47.52 -8.24 6.14
N GLU A 271 -48.23 -8.66 5.09
CA GLU A 271 -48.65 -7.76 4.01
C GLU A 271 -49.54 -6.65 4.60
N HIS A 272 -49.13 -5.39 4.40
CA HIS A 272 -49.94 -4.19 4.60
C HIS A 272 -50.21 -3.56 3.24
#